data_AF-A0A952D3J7-F1
#
_entry.id   AF-A0A952D3J7-F1
#
_cell.length_a   1.000
_cell.length_b   1.000
_cell.length_c   1.000
_cell.angle_alpha   90.00
_cell.angle_beta   90.00
_cell.angle_gamma   90.00
#
_symmetry.space_group_name_H-M   'P 1'
#
loop_
_entity.id
_entity.type
_entity.pdbx_description
1 polymer ?
#
loop_
_entity_poly.entity_id
_entity_poly.type
_entity_poly.pdbx_seq_one_letter_code
_entity_poly.pdbx_strand_id
1 'polypeptide(L)'
;MSSLAGTVSALAPDVFAERLREGLGLRIGPFDFRLRVRVPGLAHALHSLYGAHPVLDDERVFHGHVSLDEVRARWPGSPRRVRFRVDGRRPHEDRPIGHALAVLEWGLNLVIALRFHGWLLLHAAVLERDGRALVMPAMPGHGKTTLCAALAHRGWRLLSDEFGIVRPGSTDFVPLPRPMP
;
A
#
# COMPACT_ATOMS: atom_id res chain seq x y z
N MET A 1 22.62 8.40 -0.23
CA MET A 1 21.49 8.98 -0.97
C MET A 1 21.03 7.94 -1.98
N SER A 2 19.96 7.19 -1.71
CA SER A 2 19.59 6.06 -2.58
C SER A 2 18.93 6.59 -3.85
N SER A 3 19.45 6.20 -5.01
CA SER A 3 18.93 6.56 -6.33
C SER A 3 17.47 6.12 -6.46
N LEU A 4 16.56 7.04 -6.80
CA LEU A 4 15.19 6.72 -7.18
C LEU A 4 15.17 6.48 -8.69
N ALA A 5 14.65 5.33 -9.13
CA ALA A 5 14.60 4.96 -10.54
C ALA A 5 13.40 5.58 -11.30
N GLY A 6 12.79 6.63 -10.74
CA GLY A 6 11.54 7.24 -11.22
C GLY A 6 10.32 6.83 -10.39
N THR A 7 9.12 7.05 -10.92
CA THR A 7 7.84 6.65 -10.32
C THR A 7 7.20 5.51 -11.11
N VAL A 8 6.18 4.86 -10.55
CA VAL A 8 5.40 3.82 -11.25
C VAL A 8 4.84 4.34 -12.58
N SER A 9 4.32 5.56 -12.61
CA SER A 9 3.77 6.19 -13.82
C SER A 9 4.82 6.47 -14.90
N ALA A 10 6.12 6.51 -14.55
CA ALA A 10 7.20 6.64 -15.52
C ALA A 10 7.51 5.33 -16.26
N LEU A 11 7.06 4.19 -15.73
CA LEU A 11 7.16 2.89 -16.40
C LEU A 11 5.95 2.70 -17.33
N ALA A 12 6.21 2.24 -18.56
CA ALA A 12 5.14 1.78 -19.44
C ALA A 12 4.33 0.64 -18.75
N PRO A 13 3.00 0.56 -18.92
CA PRO A 13 2.16 -0.42 -18.22
C PRO A 13 2.65 -1.87 -18.35
N ASP A 14 3.12 -2.28 -19.54
CA ASP A 14 3.61 -3.64 -19.78
C ASP A 14 4.94 -3.91 -19.05
N VAL A 15 5.85 -2.94 -19.05
CA VAL A 15 7.12 -2.99 -18.30
C VAL A 15 6.87 -3.05 -16.80
N PHE A 16 5.92 -2.25 -16.30
CA PHE A 16 5.50 -2.32 -14.91
C PHE A 16 4.92 -3.70 -14.57
N ALA A 17 4.04 -4.25 -15.40
CA ALA A 17 3.43 -5.56 -15.17
C ALA A 17 4.46 -6.70 -15.17
N GLU A 18 5.47 -6.63 -16.04
CA GLU A 18 6.58 -7.58 -16.07
C GLU A 18 7.43 -7.50 -14.80
N ARG A 19 7.94 -6.31 -14.46
CA ARG A 19 8.77 -6.11 -13.26
C ARG A 19 8.01 -6.46 -11.97
N LEU A 20 6.72 -6.14 -11.90
CA LEU A 20 5.87 -6.48 -10.76
C LEU A 20 5.69 -8.01 -10.60
N ARG A 21 5.73 -8.78 -11.69
CA ARG A 21 5.61 -10.26 -11.67
C ARG A 21 6.87 -10.94 -11.13
N GLU A 22 8.01 -10.31 -11.34
CA GLU A 22 9.34 -10.75 -10.88
C GLU A 22 9.61 -10.29 -9.44
N GLY A 23 9.21 -9.07 -9.12
CA GLY A 23 9.33 -8.47 -7.80
C GLY A 23 9.92 -7.07 -7.91
N LEU A 24 9.07 -6.06 -7.82
CA LEU A 24 9.41 -4.64 -8.00
C LEU A 24 9.57 -3.95 -6.64
N GLY A 25 10.67 -3.23 -6.44
CA GLY A 25 10.85 -2.35 -5.30
C GLY A 25 10.01 -1.07 -5.42
N LEU A 26 9.18 -0.77 -4.42
CA LEU A 26 8.38 0.44 -4.34
C LEU A 26 8.53 1.10 -2.97
N ARG A 27 8.55 2.44 -2.95
CA ARG A 27 8.43 3.22 -1.72
C ARG A 27 6.98 3.63 -1.50
N ILE A 28 6.42 3.24 -0.35
CA ILE A 28 5.07 3.56 0.11
C ILE A 28 5.19 4.37 1.39
N GLY A 29 5.00 5.69 1.29
CA GLY A 29 5.31 6.62 2.37
C GLY A 29 6.79 6.49 2.80
N PRO A 30 7.08 6.23 4.08
CA PRO A 30 8.44 6.00 4.56
C PRO A 30 8.95 4.56 4.37
N PHE A 31 8.14 3.66 3.79
CA PHE A 31 8.41 2.22 3.78
C PHE A 31 8.83 1.72 2.39
N ASP A 32 10.01 1.12 2.32
CA ASP A 32 10.50 0.42 1.13
C ASP A 32 10.02 -1.04 1.15
N PHE A 33 9.21 -1.44 0.18
CA PHE A 33 8.70 -2.80 0.01
C PHE A 33 9.14 -3.40 -1.32
N ARG A 34 9.39 -4.71 -1.36
CA ARG A 34 9.51 -5.45 -2.62
C ARG A 34 8.20 -6.20 -2.90
N LEU A 35 7.48 -5.80 -3.93
CA LEU A 35 6.16 -6.33 -4.26
C LEU A 35 6.25 -7.27 -5.46
N ARG A 36 5.77 -8.50 -5.29
CA ARG A 36 5.63 -9.49 -6.35
C ARG A 36 4.17 -9.88 -6.53
N VAL A 37 3.55 -9.48 -7.63
CA VAL A 37 2.13 -9.75 -7.88
C VAL A 37 1.96 -10.63 -9.11
N ARG A 38 1.38 -11.81 -8.91
CA ARG A 38 1.07 -12.80 -9.97
C ARG A 38 -0.42 -13.09 -9.97
N VAL A 39 -1.21 -12.04 -10.12
CA VAL A 39 -2.67 -12.07 -10.23
C VAL A 39 -3.07 -11.37 -11.53
N PRO A 40 -3.73 -12.08 -12.48
CA PRO A 40 -4.15 -11.48 -13.75
C PRO A 40 -5.00 -10.22 -13.54
N GLY A 41 -4.76 -9.18 -14.34
CA GLY A 41 -5.51 -7.92 -14.33
C GLY A 41 -5.13 -6.94 -13.22
N LEU A 42 -4.50 -7.39 -12.12
CA LEU A 42 -4.20 -6.50 -10.99
C LEU A 42 -3.10 -5.48 -11.28
N ALA A 43 -2.15 -5.80 -12.18
CA ALA A 43 -1.08 -4.88 -12.55
C ALA A 43 -1.60 -3.55 -13.13
N HIS A 44 -2.66 -3.58 -13.94
CA HIS A 44 -3.24 -2.36 -14.52
C HIS A 44 -3.84 -1.44 -13.46
N ALA A 45 -4.58 -2.01 -12.51
CA ALA A 45 -5.13 -1.26 -11.37
C ALA A 45 -4.00 -0.66 -10.52
N LEU A 46 -2.97 -1.45 -10.20
CA LEU A 46 -1.83 -0.98 -9.41
C LEU A 46 -1.02 0.10 -10.14
N HIS A 47 -0.84 0.01 -11.45
CA HIS A 47 -0.16 1.06 -12.22
C HIS A 47 -0.86 2.41 -12.08
N SER A 48 -2.20 2.41 -12.17
CA SER A 48 -3.02 3.61 -12.03
C SER A 48 -3.00 4.15 -10.59
N LEU A 49 -3.19 3.26 -9.62
CA LEU A 49 -3.34 3.60 -8.20
C LEU A 49 -2.01 3.98 -7.52
N TYR A 50 -0.92 3.33 -7.90
CA TYR A 50 0.41 3.55 -7.34
C TYR A 50 1.26 4.48 -8.21
N GLY A 51 0.71 5.13 -9.24
CA GLY A 51 1.45 5.90 -10.24
C GLY A 51 2.50 6.87 -9.67
N ALA A 52 2.17 7.58 -8.60
CA ALA A 52 3.08 8.56 -7.97
C ALA A 52 4.15 7.94 -7.05
N HIS A 53 4.10 6.63 -6.79
CA HIS A 53 5.02 5.97 -5.87
C HIS A 53 6.39 5.78 -6.51
N PRO A 54 7.49 6.11 -5.78
CA PRO A 54 8.83 5.91 -6.31
C PRO A 54 9.15 4.43 -6.51
N VAL A 55 9.78 4.13 -7.65
CA VAL A 55 10.37 2.82 -7.95
C VAL A 55 11.79 2.80 -7.42
N LEU A 56 12.14 1.68 -6.80
CA LEU A 56 13.41 1.47 -6.11
C LEU A 56 14.33 0.54 -6.91
N ASP A 57 15.63 0.71 -6.70
CA ASP A 57 16.65 -0.25 -7.12
C ASP A 57 16.58 -1.56 -6.30
N ASP A 58 17.17 -2.62 -6.84
CA ASP A 58 17.16 -3.95 -6.22
C ASP A 58 18.23 -4.12 -5.15
N GLU A 59 19.31 -3.33 -5.20
CA GLU A 59 20.45 -3.38 -4.28
C GLU A 59 20.17 -2.61 -2.97
N ARG A 60 19.08 -2.96 -2.27
CA ARG A 60 18.72 -2.34 -0.99
C ARG A 60 18.11 -3.31 -0.01
N VAL A 61 18.08 -2.87 1.24
CA VAL A 61 17.31 -3.54 2.30
C VAL A 61 15.86 -3.07 2.22
N PHE A 62 14.95 -4.00 2.00
CA PHE A 62 13.51 -3.75 2.05
C PHE A 62 12.94 -4.07 3.43
N HIS A 63 11.92 -3.34 3.84
CA HIS A 63 11.20 -3.57 5.10
C HIS A 63 10.29 -4.81 5.04
N GLY A 64 9.97 -5.29 3.84
CA GLY A 64 9.27 -6.54 3.63
C GLY A 64 9.21 -6.95 2.16
N HIS A 65 9.28 -8.27 1.93
CA HIS A 65 9.05 -8.89 0.63
C HIS A 65 7.62 -9.40 0.60
N VAL A 66 6.76 -8.65 -0.08
CA VAL A 66 5.33 -8.93 -0.20
C VAL A 66 5.08 -9.67 -1.50
N SER A 67 4.32 -10.76 -1.44
CA SER A 67 3.82 -11.40 -2.65
C SER A 67 2.34 -11.71 -2.60
N LEU A 68 1.67 -11.46 -3.72
CA LEU A 68 0.29 -11.86 -3.95
C LEU A 68 0.24 -12.78 -5.17
N ASP A 69 -0.08 -14.05 -4.93
CA ASP A 69 -0.12 -15.07 -5.98
C ASP A 69 -1.54 -15.61 -6.14
N GLU A 70 -1.97 -15.81 -7.38
CA GLU A 70 -3.12 -16.66 -7.64
C GLU A 70 -2.81 -18.10 -7.21
N VAL A 71 -3.75 -18.71 -6.49
CA VAL A 71 -3.68 -20.11 -6.07
C VAL A 71 -4.40 -20.94 -7.13
N ARG A 72 -3.65 -21.87 -7.74
CA ARG A 72 -4.19 -22.81 -8.74
C ARG A 72 -5.39 -23.56 -8.19
N ALA A 73 -6.42 -23.70 -9.01
CA ALA A 73 -7.57 -24.54 -8.73
C ALA A 73 -7.12 -25.99 -8.52
N ARG A 74 -7.68 -26.66 -7.50
CA ARG A 74 -7.43 -28.09 -7.26
C ARG A 74 -8.22 -28.97 -8.23
N TRP A 75 -9.39 -28.51 -8.65
CA TRP A 75 -10.31 -29.22 -9.55
C TRP A 75 -10.98 -28.23 -10.51
N PRO A 76 -11.39 -28.66 -11.73
CA PRO A 76 -12.21 -27.83 -12.62
C PRO A 76 -13.43 -27.26 -11.88
N GLY A 77 -13.64 -25.94 -11.98
CA GLY A 77 -14.74 -25.24 -11.29
C GLY A 77 -14.46 -24.80 -9.85
N SER A 78 -13.31 -25.15 -9.26
CA SER A 78 -12.94 -24.61 -7.94
C SER A 78 -12.81 -23.08 -8.00
N PRO A 79 -13.30 -22.33 -6.99
CA PRO A 79 -13.20 -20.88 -6.98
C PRO A 79 -11.72 -20.45 -6.96
N ARG A 80 -11.37 -19.49 -7.82
CA ARG A 80 -10.03 -18.89 -7.86
C ARG A 80 -9.78 -18.09 -6.59
N ARG A 81 -8.59 -18.26 -6.02
CA ARG A 81 -8.19 -17.60 -4.77
C ARG A 81 -6.85 -16.90 -4.94
N VAL A 82 -6.55 -15.98 -4.04
CA VAL A 82 -5.26 -15.31 -3.93
C VAL A 82 -4.65 -15.57 -2.57
N ARG A 83 -3.32 -15.69 -2.58
CA ARG A 83 -2.50 -15.92 -1.40
C ARG A 83 -1.56 -14.75 -1.19
N PHE A 84 -1.72 -14.09 -0.06
CA PHE A 84 -0.79 -13.08 0.40
C PHE A 84 0.33 -13.72 1.22
N ARG A 85 1.56 -13.23 1.03
CA ARG A 85 2.71 -13.55 1.86
C ARG A 85 3.53 -12.32 2.14
N VAL A 86 4.19 -12.32 3.30
CA VAL A 86 5.27 -11.41 3.65
C VAL A 86 6.45 -12.21 4.17
N ASP A 87 7.63 -12.05 3.55
CA ASP A 87 8.86 -12.79 3.87
C ASP A 87 8.64 -14.30 4.03
N GLY A 88 7.91 -14.88 3.07
CA GLY A 88 7.59 -16.31 3.04
C GLY A 88 6.43 -16.74 3.96
N ARG A 89 6.04 -15.93 4.95
CA ARG A 89 4.95 -16.23 5.90
C ARG A 89 3.59 -15.89 5.31
N ARG A 90 2.55 -16.61 5.76
CA ARG A 90 1.14 -16.38 5.40
C ARG A 90 0.39 -15.86 6.62
N PRO A 91 0.14 -14.55 6.73
CA PRO A 91 -0.49 -13.98 7.92
C PRO A 91 -1.99 -14.27 8.03
N HIS A 92 -2.64 -14.66 6.93
CA HIS A 92 -4.04 -15.04 6.90
C HIS A 92 -4.30 -16.10 5.80
N GLU A 93 -5.50 -16.66 5.80
CA GLU A 93 -5.95 -17.65 4.80
C GLU A 93 -6.12 -17.05 3.39
N ASP A 94 -6.04 -17.91 2.37
CA ASP A 94 -6.26 -17.51 0.98
C ASP A 94 -7.68 -16.93 0.79
N ARG A 95 -7.82 -15.84 0.05
CA ARG A 95 -9.10 -15.13 -0.15
C ARG A 95 -9.62 -15.25 -1.59
N PRO A 96 -10.91 -15.01 -1.86
CA PRO A 96 -11.42 -14.97 -3.23
C PRO A 96 -10.63 -14.00 -4.13
N ILE A 97 -10.39 -14.36 -5.39
CA ILE A 97 -9.60 -13.53 -6.31
C ILE A 97 -10.19 -12.13 -6.53
N GLY A 98 -11.52 -11.97 -6.43
CA GLY A 98 -12.18 -10.68 -6.53
C GLY A 98 -11.74 -9.66 -5.45
N HIS A 99 -11.15 -10.13 -4.36
CA HIS A 99 -10.62 -9.27 -3.29
C HIS A 99 -9.11 -9.03 -3.41
N ALA A 100 -8.47 -9.34 -4.54
CA ALA A 100 -7.02 -9.30 -4.67
C ALA A 100 -6.39 -7.95 -4.31
N LEU A 101 -6.95 -6.84 -4.78
CA LEU A 101 -6.49 -5.50 -4.43
C LEU A 101 -6.62 -5.24 -2.93
N ALA A 102 -7.80 -5.49 -2.35
CA ALA A 102 -8.05 -5.32 -0.93
C ALA A 102 -7.11 -6.17 -0.06
N VAL A 103 -6.83 -7.41 -0.47
CA VAL A 103 -5.89 -8.30 0.23
C VAL A 103 -4.47 -7.76 0.19
N LEU A 104 -4.03 -7.15 -0.92
CA LEU A 104 -2.74 -6.49 -0.99
C LEU A 104 -2.68 -5.28 -0.06
N GLU A 105 -3.67 -4.39 -0.13
CA GLU A 105 -3.73 -3.19 0.71
C GLU A 105 -3.74 -3.53 2.20
N TRP A 106 -4.66 -4.40 2.63
CA TRP A 106 -4.75 -4.85 4.02
C TRP A 106 -3.49 -5.60 4.46
N GLY A 107 -2.89 -6.39 3.57
CA GLY A 107 -1.62 -7.06 3.82
C GLY A 107 -0.50 -6.07 4.09
N LEU A 108 -0.39 -4.99 3.30
CA LEU A 108 0.56 -3.91 3.54
C LEU A 108 0.27 -3.18 4.86
N ASN A 109 -0.99 -2.90 5.19
CA ASN A 109 -1.39 -2.31 6.49
C ASN A 109 -0.88 -3.17 7.65
N LEU A 110 -1.12 -4.48 7.56
CA LEU A 110 -0.76 -5.43 8.60
C LEU A 110 0.76 -5.47 8.79
N VAL A 111 1.53 -5.47 7.69
CA VAL A 111 2.99 -5.44 7.77
C VAL A 111 3.48 -4.15 8.42
N ILE A 112 2.88 -3.01 8.10
CA ILE A 112 3.23 -1.72 8.71
C ILE A 112 2.92 -1.75 10.22
N ALA A 113 1.71 -2.15 10.59
CA ALA A 113 1.27 -2.19 11.98
C ALA A 113 2.12 -3.13 12.85
N LEU A 114 2.53 -4.28 12.32
CA LEU A 114 3.27 -5.30 13.07
C LEU A 114 4.78 -5.14 13.09
N ARG A 115 5.37 -4.17 12.36
CA ARG A 115 6.84 -4.04 12.27
C ARG A 115 7.36 -2.69 12.72
N PHE A 116 6.55 -1.64 12.67
CA PHE A 116 7.01 -0.28 12.93
C PHE A 116 6.58 0.26 14.29
N HIS A 117 6.79 -0.54 15.35
CA HIS A 117 6.46 -0.18 16.73
C HIS A 117 7.29 0.97 17.31
N GLY A 118 8.39 1.33 16.65
CA GLY A 118 9.20 2.49 17.03
C GLY A 118 8.56 3.82 16.65
N TRP A 119 7.42 3.83 15.97
CA TRP A 119 6.71 5.04 15.55
C TRP A 119 5.31 5.04 16.16
N LEU A 120 4.74 6.23 16.40
CA LEU A 120 3.37 6.33 16.88
C LEU A 120 2.42 6.17 15.70
N LEU A 121 1.62 5.10 15.74
CA LEU A 121 0.57 4.82 14.76
C LEU A 121 -0.79 5.12 15.38
N LEU A 122 -1.42 6.21 14.95
CA LEU A 122 -2.78 6.58 15.33
C LEU A 122 -3.76 5.99 14.33
N HIS A 123 -4.78 5.25 14.78
CA HIS A 123 -5.88 4.85 13.91
C HIS A 123 -6.79 6.05 13.62
N ALA A 124 -6.36 6.88 12.68
CA ALA A 124 -6.96 8.14 12.34
C ALA A 124 -6.65 8.48 10.88
N ALA A 125 -7.62 9.10 10.24
CA ALA A 125 -7.38 9.81 9.00
C ALA A 125 -6.65 11.12 9.28
N VAL A 126 -5.72 11.50 8.41
CA VAL A 126 -4.94 12.72 8.53
C VAL A 126 -4.84 13.44 7.18
N LEU A 127 -5.23 14.70 7.17
CA LEU A 127 -5.03 15.63 6.06
C LEU A 127 -4.25 16.85 6.53
N GLU A 128 -3.67 17.57 5.59
CA GLU A 128 -2.94 18.80 5.86
C GLU A 128 -3.45 19.95 4.99
N ARG A 129 -3.47 21.14 5.59
CA ARG A 129 -3.72 22.40 4.90
C ARG A 129 -2.93 23.51 5.59
N ASP A 130 -2.23 24.31 4.80
CA ASP A 130 -1.45 25.46 5.25
C ASP A 130 -0.48 25.11 6.40
N GLY A 131 0.16 23.93 6.31
CA GLY A 131 1.12 23.42 7.29
C GLY A 131 0.48 22.85 8.57
N ARG A 132 -0.86 22.74 8.64
CA ARG A 132 -1.58 22.23 9.81
C ARG A 132 -2.24 20.89 9.51
N ALA A 133 -2.03 19.92 10.40
CA ALA A 133 -2.66 18.61 10.29
C ALA A 133 -4.06 18.60 10.93
N LEU A 134 -5.05 18.11 10.19
CA LEU A 134 -6.35 17.69 10.69
C LEU A 134 -6.31 16.19 10.97
N VAL A 135 -6.46 15.81 12.23
CA VAL A 135 -6.48 14.41 12.68
C VAL A 135 -7.92 14.03 13.01
N MET A 136 -8.43 12.98 12.35
CA MET A 136 -9.79 12.50 12.52
C MET A 136 -9.78 11.07 13.08
N PRO A 137 -9.69 10.91 14.41
CA PRO A 137 -9.90 9.62 15.04
C PRO A 137 -11.40 9.31 15.04
N ALA A 138 -11.79 8.18 14.44
CA ALA A 138 -13.16 7.70 14.52
C ALA A 138 -13.19 6.20 14.30
N MET A 139 -14.27 5.55 14.71
CA MET A 139 -14.48 4.13 14.45
C MET A 139 -14.67 3.87 12.93
N PRO A 140 -14.43 2.65 12.45
CA PRO A 140 -14.84 2.26 11.10
C PRO A 140 -16.33 2.58 10.84
N GLY A 141 -16.67 2.93 9.60
CA GLY A 141 -18.05 3.26 9.21
C GLY A 141 -18.54 4.68 9.55
N HIS A 142 -17.77 5.49 10.27
CA HIS A 142 -18.17 6.86 10.66
C HIS A 142 -17.87 7.94 9.60
N GLY A 143 -17.68 7.54 8.33
CA GLY A 143 -17.52 8.48 7.22
C GLY A 143 -16.16 9.17 7.09
N LYS A 144 -15.13 8.76 7.84
CA LYS A 144 -13.76 9.34 7.73
C LYS A 144 -13.25 9.36 6.30
N THR A 145 -13.23 8.22 5.63
CA THR A 145 -12.72 8.07 4.26
C THR A 145 -13.50 8.96 3.28
N THR A 146 -14.83 9.02 3.42
CA THR A 146 -15.68 9.91 2.61
C THR A 146 -15.34 11.38 2.84
N LEU A 147 -15.14 11.80 4.10
CA LEU A 147 -14.74 13.16 4.42
C LEU A 147 -13.31 13.46 3.95
N CYS A 148 -12.38 12.52 4.06
CA CYS A 148 -11.02 12.63 3.51
C CYS A 148 -11.05 12.89 2.01
N ALA A 149 -11.78 12.07 1.26
CA ALA A 149 -11.91 12.22 -0.18
C ALA A 149 -12.48 13.60 -0.54
N ALA A 150 -13.54 14.03 0.17
CA ALA A 150 -14.17 15.34 -0.05
C ALA A 150 -13.23 16.51 0.26
N LEU A 151 -12.45 16.43 1.34
CA LEU A 151 -11.48 17.47 1.70
C LEU A 151 -10.28 17.48 0.76
N ALA A 152 -9.77 16.31 0.36
CA ALA A 152 -8.69 16.18 -0.59
C ALA A 152 -9.06 16.79 -1.95
N HIS A 153 -10.28 16.54 -2.43
CA HIS A 153 -10.82 17.18 -3.63
C HIS A 153 -10.98 18.71 -3.47
N ARG A 154 -11.06 19.22 -2.24
CA ARG A 154 -11.09 20.66 -1.94
C ARG A 154 -9.71 21.24 -1.60
N GLY A 155 -8.64 20.62 -2.11
CA GLY A 155 -7.28 21.15 -2.04
C GLY A 155 -6.54 20.86 -0.74
N TRP A 156 -7.11 20.04 0.15
CA TRP A 156 -6.33 19.51 1.28
C TRP A 156 -5.36 18.45 0.79
N ARG A 157 -4.16 18.40 1.36
CA ARG A 157 -3.21 17.33 1.07
C ARG A 157 -3.56 16.12 1.92
N LEU A 158 -3.90 15.00 1.28
CA LEU A 158 -4.07 13.72 1.97
C LEU A 158 -2.71 13.24 2.51
N LEU A 159 -2.62 12.97 3.81
CA LEU A 159 -1.46 12.28 4.38
C LEU A 159 -1.74 10.78 4.48
N SER A 160 -2.90 10.40 5.01
CA SER A 160 -3.32 9.01 5.20
C SER A 160 -4.81 8.97 5.55
N ASP A 161 -5.54 7.95 5.12
CA ASP A 161 -6.93 7.70 5.53
C ASP A 161 -7.07 6.60 6.60
N GLU A 162 -5.98 5.89 6.91
CA GLU A 162 -5.96 4.71 7.78
C GLU A 162 -5.09 4.90 9.04
N PHE A 163 -3.82 5.28 8.85
CA PHE A 163 -2.86 5.48 9.93
C PHE A 163 -2.26 6.88 9.91
N GLY A 164 -2.50 7.66 10.96
CA GLY A 164 -1.73 8.85 11.27
C GLY A 164 -0.39 8.44 11.86
N ILE A 165 0.69 8.66 11.11
CA ILE A 165 2.03 8.20 11.47
C ILE A 165 2.86 9.36 12.00
N VAL A 166 3.40 9.25 13.22
CA VAL A 166 4.28 10.27 13.83
C VAL A 166 5.60 9.64 14.27
N ARG A 167 6.71 10.31 13.98
CA ARG A 167 8.05 9.87 14.40
C ARG A 167 8.30 10.26 15.86
N PRO A 168 9.02 9.43 16.65
CA PRO A 168 9.44 9.83 17.99
C PRO A 168 10.22 11.15 17.98
N GLY A 169 9.93 12.00 18.96
CA GLY A 169 10.59 13.31 19.09
C GLY A 169 10.13 14.38 18.09
N SER A 170 9.10 14.12 17.29
CA SER A 170 8.49 15.08 16.38
C SER A 170 6.97 15.09 16.56
N THR A 171 6.33 16.19 16.17
CA THR A 171 4.86 16.31 16.05
C THR A 171 4.39 16.23 14.60
N ASP A 172 5.30 16.01 13.66
CA ASP A 172 5.01 15.99 12.23
C ASP A 172 4.43 14.65 11.81
N PHE A 173 3.35 14.72 11.04
CA PHE A 173 2.76 13.55 10.42
C PHE A 173 3.53 13.14 9.17
N VAL A 174 3.91 11.87 9.10
CA VAL A 174 4.57 11.29 7.93
C VAL A 174 3.50 10.83 6.94
N PRO A 175 3.57 11.27 5.66
CA PRO A 175 2.60 10.88 4.66
C PRO A 175 2.73 9.39 4.32
N LEU A 176 1.58 8.71 4.28
CA LEU A 176 1.39 7.35 3.78
C LEU A 176 0.13 7.33 2.87
N PRO A 177 0.11 8.13 1.78
CA PRO A 177 -1.04 8.18 0.90
C PRO A 177 -1.17 6.84 0.18
N ARG A 178 -2.35 6.23 0.26
CA ARG A 178 -2.69 5.00 -0.45
C ARG A 178 -4.08 5.08 -1.04
N PRO A 179 -4.42 4.19 -1.98
CA PRO A 179 -5.76 4.13 -2.56
C PRO A 179 -6.81 3.99 -1.46
N MET A 180 -7.78 4.90 -1.45
CA MET A 180 -8.97 4.75 -0.62
C MET A 180 -9.86 3.66 -1.22
N PRO A 181 -10.29 2.65 -0.45
CA PRO A 181 -11.21 1.62 -0.91
C PRO A 181 -12.63 2.14 -1.15
#